data_AF-W1WC74-F1
#
_entry.id   AF-W1WC74-F1
#
_cell.length_a   1.000
_cell.length_b   1.000
_cell.length_c   1.000
_cell.angle_alpha   90.00
_cell.angle_beta   90.00
_cell.angle_gamma   90.00
#
_symmetry.space_group_name_H-M   'P 1'
#
loop_
_entity.id
_entity.type
_entity.pdbx_description
1 polymer ?
#
loop_
_entity_poly.entity_id
_entity_poly.type
_entity_poly.pdbx_seq_one_letter_code
_entity_poly.pdbx_strand_id
1 'polypeptide(L)'
;MAVAMDNAILENILRQVRPLIGQGKVANYIPALATVDGSRLGIAICTVDGQLFQAGDAQERFSIQSISKVLSLVVAMRHYSEEEIWQRVGKDPSGSPFNSLVQLEMEQGIPRNPF
;
A
#
# COMPACT_ATOMS: atom_id res chain seq x y z
N MET A 1 5.44 23.72 -21.36
CA MET A 1 6.49 22.67 -21.44
C MET A 1 6.19 21.66 -20.34
N ALA A 2 6.08 20.37 -20.67
CA ALA A 2 5.97 19.34 -19.64
C ALA A 2 7.26 19.34 -18.83
N VAL A 3 7.15 19.41 -17.50
CA VAL A 3 8.32 19.28 -16.62
C VAL A 3 8.82 17.85 -16.77
N ALA A 4 10.06 17.69 -17.27
CA ALA A 4 10.70 16.38 -17.31
C ALA A 4 10.88 15.88 -15.86
N MET A 5 10.52 14.63 -15.60
CA MET A 5 10.69 14.03 -14.28
C MET A 5 12.19 13.91 -13.95
N ASP A 6 12.59 14.33 -12.75
CA ASP A 6 13.94 14.15 -12.23
C ASP A 6 13.91 13.89 -10.71
N ASN A 7 15.04 13.46 -10.15
CA ASN A 7 15.16 13.19 -8.71
C ASN A 7 15.06 14.48 -7.88
N ALA A 8 15.36 15.67 -8.43
CA ALA A 8 15.32 16.93 -7.71
C ALA A 8 13.88 17.34 -7.36
N ILE A 9 12.91 17.03 -8.23
CA ILE A 9 11.48 17.18 -7.94
C ILE A 9 11.09 16.33 -6.74
N LEU A 10 11.52 15.06 -6.70
CA LEU A 10 11.22 14.15 -5.60
C LEU A 10 11.87 14.62 -4.29
N GLU A 11 13.13 15.04 -4.32
CA GLU A 11 13.82 15.63 -3.16
C GLU A 11 13.11 16.89 -2.64
N ASN A 12 12.59 17.73 -3.53
CA ASN A 12 11.82 18.90 -3.14
C ASN A 12 10.50 18.52 -2.44
N ILE A 13 9.80 17.50 -2.94
CA ILE A 13 8.60 16.96 -2.27
C ILE A 13 8.96 16.45 -0.87
N LEU A 14 10.02 15.64 -0.75
CA LEU A 14 10.49 15.13 0.53
C LEU A 14 10.82 16.26 1.51
N ARG A 15 11.49 17.32 1.05
CA ARG A 15 11.81 18.50 1.86
C ARG A 15 10.55 19.19 2.39
N GLN A 16 9.52 19.33 1.55
CA GLN A 16 8.27 20.00 1.92
C GLN A 16 7.45 19.20 2.94
N VAL A 17 7.47 17.86 2.85
CA VAL A 17 6.66 17.01 3.75
C VAL A 17 7.42 16.53 4.98
N ARG A 18 8.77 16.59 4.99
CA ARG A 18 9.60 16.18 6.15
C ARG A 18 9.19 16.87 7.47
N PRO A 19 8.77 18.15 7.52
CA PRO A 19 8.26 18.77 8.74
C PRO A 19 6.98 18.13 9.31
N LEU A 20 6.27 17.30 8.55
CA LEU A 20 5.08 16.57 9.00
C LEU A 20 5.41 15.29 9.78
N ILE A 21 6.68 14.87 9.79
CA ILE A 21 7.13 13.70 10.57
C ILE A 21 6.78 13.91 12.04
N GLY A 22 6.22 12.87 12.66
CA GLY A 22 5.78 12.89 14.06
C GLY A 22 4.31 13.27 14.28
N GLN A 23 3.57 13.68 13.24
CA GLN A 23 2.11 13.87 13.34
C GLN A 23 1.32 12.55 13.41
N GLY A 24 1.96 11.43 13.06
CA GLY A 24 1.41 10.08 13.16
C GLY A 24 2.16 9.20 14.15
N LYS A 25 1.75 7.95 14.27
CA LYS A 25 2.37 6.96 15.17
C LYS A 25 2.79 5.73 14.38
N VAL A 26 4.03 5.29 14.58
CA VAL A 26 4.52 3.99 14.06
C VAL A 26 3.67 2.87 14.66
N ALA A 27 3.25 1.92 13.82
CA ALA A 27 2.51 0.75 14.26
C ALA A 27 3.31 -0.03 15.29
N ASN A 28 2.72 -0.28 16.46
CA ASN A 28 3.42 -0.90 17.59
C ASN A 28 2.75 -2.19 18.11
N TYR A 29 1.70 -2.67 17.44
CA TYR A 29 1.02 -3.93 17.79
C TYR A 29 1.83 -5.17 17.37
N ILE A 30 2.78 -5.03 16.44
CA ILE A 30 3.79 -6.04 16.11
C ILE A 30 5.15 -5.54 16.63
N PRO A 31 5.86 -6.29 17.48
CA PRO A 31 7.13 -5.84 18.07
C PRO A 31 8.18 -5.39 17.03
N ALA A 32 8.29 -6.12 15.91
CA ALA A 32 9.23 -5.79 14.84
C ALA A 32 8.92 -4.46 14.12
N LEU A 33 7.65 -4.00 14.14
CA LEU A 33 7.29 -2.69 13.59
C LEU A 33 7.57 -1.57 14.58
N ALA A 34 7.43 -1.84 15.88
CA ALA A 34 7.64 -0.85 16.94
C ALA A 34 9.10 -0.34 17.01
N THR A 35 10.06 -1.13 16.52
CA THR A 35 11.49 -0.79 16.52
C THR A 35 11.93 0.00 15.30
N VAL A 36 11.05 0.25 14.33
CA VAL A 36 11.38 0.98 13.10
C VAL A 36 11.48 2.47 13.38
N ASP A 37 12.52 3.11 12.84
CA ASP A 37 12.71 4.55 12.91
C ASP A 37 11.63 5.29 12.11
N GLY A 38 10.76 6.02 12.82
CA GLY A 38 9.66 6.79 12.24
C GLY A 38 10.09 8.04 11.46
N SER A 39 11.39 8.36 11.40
CA SER A 39 11.93 9.47 10.61
C SER A 39 12.30 9.09 9.16
N ARG A 40 12.23 7.79 8.82
CA ARG A 40 12.49 7.27 7.47
C ARG A 40 11.44 7.76 6.48
N LEU A 41 11.91 8.28 5.35
CA LEU A 41 11.04 8.81 4.31
C LEU A 41 11.72 8.67 2.94
N GLY A 42 11.10 7.86 2.07
CA GLY A 42 11.55 7.63 0.70
C GLY A 42 10.40 7.68 -0.30
N ILE A 43 10.72 8.01 -1.54
CA ILE A 43 9.77 8.01 -2.65
C ILE A 43 10.48 7.49 -3.91
N ALA A 44 9.76 6.70 -4.71
CA ALA A 44 10.25 6.20 -5.99
C ALA A 44 9.14 6.20 -7.04
N ILE A 45 9.52 6.45 -8.29
CA ILE A 45 8.65 6.37 -9.47
C ILE A 45 9.36 5.47 -10.48
N CYS A 46 8.66 4.41 -10.92
CA CYS A 46 9.07 3.57 -12.04
C CYS A 46 8.08 3.77 -13.18
N THR A 47 8.54 4.21 -14.35
CA THR A 47 7.68 4.39 -15.53
C THR A 47 7.46 3.07 -16.26
N VAL A 48 6.46 3.04 -17.15
CA VAL A 48 6.18 1.87 -18.01
C VAL A 48 7.36 1.50 -18.92
N ASP A 49 8.22 2.47 -19.24
CA ASP A 49 9.44 2.29 -20.04
C ASP A 49 10.65 1.90 -19.18
N GLY A 50 10.46 1.67 -17.88
CA GLY A 50 11.51 1.24 -16.95
C GLY A 50 12.42 2.34 -16.42
N GLN A 51 12.09 3.63 -16.65
CA GLN A 51 12.85 4.72 -16.03
C GLN A 51 12.54 4.77 -14.54
N LEU A 52 13.60 4.84 -13.73
CA LEU A 52 13.52 4.87 -12.27
C LEU A 52 13.99 6.22 -11.74
N PHE A 53 13.12 6.90 -11.01
CA PHE A 53 13.40 8.11 -10.25
C PHE A 53 13.18 7.83 -8.77
N GLN A 54 14.07 8.32 -7.91
CA GLN A 54 14.00 8.06 -6.49
C GLN A 54 14.70 9.16 -5.66
N ALA A 55 14.26 9.33 -4.42
CA ALA A 55 14.80 10.28 -3.47
C ALA A 55 14.63 9.78 -2.03
N GLY A 56 15.44 10.31 -1.10
CA GLY A 56 15.41 9.94 0.32
C GLY A 56 15.76 8.48 0.59
N ASP A 57 15.09 7.86 1.55
CA ASP A 57 15.34 6.48 2.00
C ASP A 57 14.73 5.41 1.06
N ALA A 58 14.61 5.68 -0.25
CA ALA A 58 13.88 4.83 -1.20
C ALA A 58 14.42 3.39 -1.38
N GLN A 59 15.66 3.13 -0.96
CA GLN A 59 16.28 1.80 -0.99
C GLN A 59 16.16 1.04 0.34
N GLU A 60 15.62 1.67 1.39
CA GLU A 60 15.41 1.03 2.68
C GLU A 60 14.29 -0.01 2.57
N ARG A 61 14.56 -1.23 3.03
CA ARG A 61 13.59 -2.31 2.99
C ARG A 61 12.62 -2.19 4.16
N PHE A 62 11.34 -2.40 3.90
CA PHE A 62 10.31 -2.47 4.93
C PHE A 62 9.31 -3.59 4.63
N SER A 63 8.56 -4.00 5.66
CA SER A 63 7.50 -4.99 5.50
C SER A 63 6.34 -4.40 4.69
N ILE A 64 5.95 -5.04 3.59
CA ILE A 64 4.87 -4.55 2.72
C ILE A 64 3.47 -4.60 3.35
N GLN A 65 3.26 -5.43 4.40
CA GLN A 65 1.98 -5.50 5.14
C GLN A 65 0.79 -5.66 4.18
N SER A 66 -0.32 -4.92 4.36
CA SER A 66 -1.52 -5.01 3.53
C SER A 66 -1.30 -4.71 2.03
N ILE A 67 -0.17 -4.10 1.63
CA ILE A 67 0.18 -3.96 0.20
C ILE A 67 0.27 -5.33 -0.48
N SER A 68 0.65 -6.37 0.28
CA SER A 68 0.69 -7.76 -0.21
C SER A 68 -0.63 -8.26 -0.80
N LYS A 69 -1.78 -7.73 -0.37
CA LYS A 69 -3.10 -8.15 -0.85
C LYS A 69 -3.27 -7.98 -2.35
N VAL A 70 -2.72 -6.91 -2.93
CA VAL A 70 -2.72 -6.67 -4.38
C VAL A 70 -1.97 -7.80 -5.11
N LEU A 71 -0.78 -8.17 -4.60
CA LEU A 71 0.04 -9.22 -5.19
C LEU A 71 -0.62 -10.60 -5.03
N SER A 72 -1.20 -10.88 -3.87
CA SER A 72 -1.95 -12.11 -3.61
C SER A 72 -3.16 -12.25 -4.53
N LEU A 73 -3.87 -11.14 -4.81
CA LEU A 73 -4.98 -11.13 -5.76
C LEU A 73 -4.51 -11.46 -7.17
N VAL A 74 -3.41 -10.86 -7.63
CA VAL A 74 -2.83 -11.17 -8.95
C VAL A 74 -2.48 -12.65 -9.09
N VAL A 75 -1.93 -13.26 -8.02
CA VAL A 75 -1.65 -14.69 -7.99
C VAL A 75 -2.96 -15.49 -8.06
N ALA A 76 -3.96 -15.17 -7.25
CA ALA A 76 -5.25 -15.85 -7.26
C ALA A 76 -5.94 -15.80 -8.63
N MET A 77 -5.93 -14.63 -9.29
CA MET A 77 -6.49 -14.45 -10.64
C MET A 77 -5.77 -15.25 -11.73
N ARG A 78 -4.54 -15.72 -11.48
CA ARG A 78 -3.82 -16.64 -12.38
C ARG A 78 -4.15 -18.11 -12.13
N HIS A 79 -4.68 -18.43 -10.95
CA HIS A 79 -5.01 -19.81 -10.56
C HIS A 79 -6.48 -20.17 -10.75
N TYR A 80 -7.37 -19.18 -10.64
CA TYR A 80 -8.82 -19.37 -10.72
C TYR A 80 -9.41 -18.65 -11.92
N SER A 81 -10.54 -19.15 -12.39
CA SER A 81 -11.35 -18.41 -13.37
C SER A 81 -11.91 -17.13 -12.72
N GLU A 82 -12.26 -16.16 -13.56
CA GLU A 82 -12.87 -14.92 -13.08
C GLU A 82 -14.17 -15.20 -12.29
N GLU A 83 -15.00 -16.11 -12.78
CA GLU A 83 -16.25 -16.49 -12.11
C GLU A 83 -15.99 -17.10 -10.73
N GLU A 84 -15.01 -17.99 -10.61
CA GLU A 84 -14.72 -18.69 -9.35
C GLU A 84 -14.19 -17.75 -8.26
N ILE A 85 -13.27 -16.84 -8.60
CA ILE A 85 -12.70 -15.93 -7.59
C ILE A 85 -13.77 -14.96 -7.07
N TRP A 86 -14.64 -14.44 -7.93
CA TRP A 86 -15.64 -13.43 -7.54
C TRP A 86 -16.89 -14.01 -6.88
N GLN A 87 -17.03 -15.33 -6.84
CA GLN A 87 -17.98 -16.00 -5.94
C GLN A 87 -17.45 -16.08 -4.50
N ARG A 88 -16.14 -15.90 -4.28
CA ARG A 88 -15.50 -16.01 -2.95
C ARG A 88 -15.16 -14.68 -2.31
N VAL A 89 -15.07 -13.62 -3.10
CA VAL A 89 -14.80 -12.24 -2.65
C VAL A 89 -15.46 -11.25 -3.62
N GLY A 90 -16.05 -10.19 -3.10
CA GLY A 90 -16.69 -9.16 -3.91
C GLY A 90 -15.70 -8.20 -4.58
N LYS A 91 -16.26 -7.13 -5.18
CA LYS A 91 -15.51 -6.04 -5.83
C LYS A 91 -15.85 -4.66 -5.26
N ASP A 92 -16.70 -4.60 -4.23
CA ASP A 92 -17.29 -3.36 -3.77
C ASP A 92 -16.52 -2.75 -2.61
N PRO A 93 -16.42 -1.41 -2.53
CA PRO A 93 -15.84 -0.76 -1.36
C PRO A 93 -16.63 -1.11 -0.10
N SER A 94 -15.93 -1.16 1.03
CA SER A 94 -16.53 -1.21 2.37
C SER A 94 -16.65 0.21 2.93
N GLY A 95 -17.76 0.49 3.62
CA GLY A 95 -17.91 1.70 4.45
C GLY A 95 -17.42 1.50 5.90
N SER A 96 -17.01 0.28 6.26
CA SER A 96 -16.59 -0.10 7.61
C SER A 96 -15.08 -0.38 7.68
N PRO A 97 -14.50 -0.42 8.90
CA PRO A 97 -13.11 -0.84 9.10
C PRO A 97 -12.81 -2.21 8.48
N PHE A 98 -11.57 -2.42 8.05
CA PHE A 98 -11.12 -3.63 7.35
C PHE A 98 -11.36 -4.94 8.14
N ASN A 99 -11.53 -4.87 9.45
CA ASN A 99 -11.75 -6.00 10.36
C ASN A 99 -13.20 -6.07 10.91
N SER A 100 -14.16 -5.45 10.23
CA SER A 100 -15.56 -5.43 10.66
C SER A 100 -16.23 -6.80 10.51
N LEU A 101 -16.43 -7.51 11.62
CA LEU A 101 -17.16 -8.78 11.63
C LEU A 101 -18.65 -8.60 11.32
N VAL A 102 -19.25 -7.49 11.76
CA VAL A 102 -20.67 -7.18 11.49
C VAL A 102 -20.93 -7.11 9.99
N GLN A 103 -20.03 -6.44 9.24
CA GLN A 103 -20.17 -6.37 7.79
C GLN A 103 -20.01 -7.74 7.14
N LEU A 104 -19.08 -8.56 7.63
CA LEU A 104 -18.88 -9.92 7.12
C LEU A 104 -20.10 -10.81 7.36
N GLU A 105 -20.74 -10.70 8.52
CA GLU A 105 -21.98 -11.43 8.83
C GLU A 105 -23.15 -11.00 7.92
N MET A 106 -23.30 -9.70 7.66
CA MET A 106 -24.31 -9.17 6.73
C MET A 106 -24.09 -9.67 5.29
N GLU A 107 -22.84 -9.82 4.88
CA GLU A 107 -22.45 -10.35 3.56
C GLU A 107 -22.34 -11.89 3.57
N GLN A 108 -22.93 -12.55 4.58
CA GLN A 108 -23.01 -14.02 4.69
C GLN A 108 -21.64 -14.72 4.64
N GLY A 109 -20.62 -14.08 5.19
CA GLY A 109 -19.26 -14.61 5.23
C GLY A 109 -18.41 -14.32 3.99
N ILE A 110 -18.96 -13.63 2.98
CA ILE A 110 -18.21 -13.24 1.78
C ILE A 110 -17.62 -11.84 1.99
N PRO A 111 -16.28 -11.68 1.97
CA PRO A 111 -15.68 -10.35 2.07
C PRO A 111 -16.05 -9.48 0.87
N ARG A 112 -16.28 -8.18 1.11
CA ARG A 112 -16.73 -7.21 0.08
C ARG A 112 -15.74 -7.02 -1.07
N ASN A 113 -14.45 -7.11 -0.76
CA ASN A 113 -13.36 -6.90 -1.68
C ASN A 113 -12.08 -7.53 -1.11
N PRO A 114 -11.03 -7.72 -1.93
CA PRO A 114 -9.80 -8.38 -1.50
C PRO A 114 -8.83 -7.48 -0.70
N PHE A 115 -9.24 -6.28 -0.26
CA PHE A 115 -8.38 -5.26 0.36
C PHE A 115 -8.69 -4.99 1.83
#